data_AF-A0A963QCR9-F1
#
_entry.id   AF-A0A963QCR9-F1
#
_cell.length_a   1.000
_cell.length_b   1.000
_cell.length_c   1.000
_cell.angle_alpha   90.00
_cell.angle_beta   90.00
_cell.angle_gamma   90.00
#
_symmetry.space_group_name_H-M   'P 1'
#
loop_
_entity.id
_entity.type
_entity.pdbx_description
1 polymer ?
#
loop_
_entity_poly.entity_id
_entity_poly.type
_entity_poly.pdbx_seq_one_letter_code
_entity_poly.pdbx_strand_id
1 'polypeptide(L)' 'LSIEALRARGITIWGVAFVGEGNADSEQTICRIGKVRHLGRLPVLDPLEPATLARAFAAGISL' A
#
# COMPACT_ATOMS: atom_id res chain seq x y z
N LEU A 1 6.63 2.66 -12.57
CA LEU A 1 7.63 1.60 -12.33
C LEU A 1 6.93 0.43 -11.64
N SER A 2 7.09 -0.81 -12.09
CA SER A 2 6.42 -1.96 -11.45
C SER A 2 7.18 -2.44 -10.21
N ILE A 3 6.47 -3.11 -9.29
CA ILE A 3 7.05 -3.78 -8.11
C ILE A 3 8.15 -4.77 -8.53
N GLU A 4 7.91 -5.51 -9.62
CA GLU A 4 8.89 -6.45 -10.18
C GLU A 4 10.16 -5.75 -10.67
N ALA A 5 10.02 -4.58 -11.31
CA ALA A 5 11.16 -3.84 -11.83
C ALA A 5 12.00 -3.16 -10.72
N LEU A 6 11.41 -2.87 -9.56
CA LEU A 6 12.14 -2.48 -8.36
C LEU A 6 12.91 -3.68 -7.77
N ARG A 7 12.24 -4.82 -7.64
CA ARG A 7 12.84 -6.07 -7.15
C ARG A 7 14.00 -6.55 -8.03
N ALA A 8 13.83 -6.49 -9.35
CA ALA A 8 14.87 -6.87 -10.32
C ALA A 8 16.14 -5.98 -10.23
N ARG A 9 16.01 -4.77 -9.68
CA ARG A 9 17.12 -3.85 -9.42
C ARG A 9 17.70 -3.99 -8.02
N GLY A 10 17.27 -4.99 -7.24
CA GLY A 10 17.73 -5.20 -5.86
C GLY A 10 17.20 -4.18 -4.86
N ILE A 11 16.18 -3.39 -5.21
CA ILE A 11 15.58 -2.42 -4.29
C ILE A 11 14.64 -3.16 -3.35
N THR A 12 14.89 -3.05 -2.05
CA THR A 12 14.05 -3.66 -1.02
C THR A 12 12.74 -2.89 -0.90
N ILE A 13 11.61 -3.61 -0.98
CA ILE A 13 10.27 -3.05 -0.82
C ILE A 13 9.69 -3.60 0.47
N TRP A 14 9.44 -2.72 1.43
CA TRP A 14 8.93 -3.11 2.74
C TRP A 14 7.49 -3.67 2.66
N GLY A 15 6.66 -3.09 1.79
CA GLY A 15 5.30 -3.54 1.49
C GLY A 15 4.57 -2.55 0.60
N VAL A 16 3.28 -2.76 0.38
CA VAL A 16 2.37 -1.90 -0.38
C VAL A 16 1.15 -1.56 0.47
N ALA A 17 0.81 -0.28 0.51
CA ALA A 17 -0.46 0.22 1.02
C ALA A 17 -1.38 0.56 -0.17
N PHE A 18 -2.67 0.25 -0.04
CA PHE A 18 -3.68 0.58 -1.05
C PHE A 18 -4.48 1.82 -0.66
N VAL A 19 -5.10 2.50 -1.63
CA VAL A 19 -5.90 3.72 -1.39
C VAL A 19 -7.28 3.58 -2.02
N GLY A 20 -8.32 4.04 -1.31
CA GLY A 20 -9.70 4.12 -1.77
C GLY A 20 -10.51 2.84 -1.60
N GLU A 21 -11.39 2.55 -2.55
CA GLU A 21 -12.17 1.31 -2.56
C GLU A 21 -11.31 0.10 -2.93
N GLY A 22 -11.64 -1.06 -2.36
CA GLY A 22 -10.82 -2.25 -2.41
C GLY A 22 -11.37 -3.38 -3.25
N ASN A 23 -10.44 -4.23 -3.71
CA ASN A 23 -10.74 -5.55 -4.24
C ASN A 23 -9.70 -6.51 -3.63
N ALA A 24 -10.14 -7.26 -2.61
CA ALA A 24 -9.27 -8.09 -1.81
C ALA A 24 -8.49 -9.13 -2.63
N ASP A 25 -9.09 -9.68 -3.69
CA ASP A 25 -8.44 -10.67 -4.55
C ASP A 25 -7.35 -10.02 -5.43
N SER A 26 -7.64 -8.84 -5.97
CA SER A 26 -6.66 -8.06 -6.72
C SER A 26 -5.47 -7.67 -5.86
N GLU A 27 -5.71 -7.20 -4.64
CA GLU A 27 -4.66 -6.81 -3.69
C GLU A 27 -3.77 -7.99 -3.30
N GLN A 28 -4.38 -9.14 -2.98
CA GLN A 28 -3.65 -10.37 -2.69
C GLN A 28 -2.80 -10.82 -3.88
N THR A 29 -3.34 -10.75 -5.09
CA THR A 29 -2.61 -11.08 -6.31
C THR A 29 -1.42 -10.14 -6.54
N ILE A 30 -1.60 -8.83 -6.33
CA ILE A 30 -0.52 -7.84 -6.43
C ILE A 30 0.59 -8.14 -5.41
N CYS A 31 0.24 -8.36 -4.14
CA CYS A 31 1.21 -8.69 -3.10
C CYS A 31 1.96 -9.99 -3.40
N ARG A 32 1.26 -11.01 -3.92
CA ARG A 32 1.83 -12.31 -4.29
C ARG A 32 2.82 -12.22 -5.45
N ILE A 33 2.43 -11.57 -6.55
CA ILE A 33 3.31 -11.38 -7.73
C ILE A 33 4.50 -10.49 -7.34
N GLY A 34 4.22 -9.42 -6.61
CA GLY A 34 5.21 -8.48 -6.10
C GLY A 34 6.19 -9.10 -5.10
N LYS A 35 5.80 -10.16 -4.38
CA LYS A 35 6.50 -10.71 -3.21
C LYS A 35 6.75 -9.64 -2.13
N VAL A 36 5.70 -8.88 -1.83
CA VAL A 36 5.72 -7.76 -0.89
C VAL A 36 4.56 -7.88 0.10
N ARG A 37 4.72 -7.31 1.29
CA ARG A 37 3.67 -7.33 2.30
C ARG A 37 2.51 -6.41 1.93
N HIS A 38 1.30 -6.81 2.30
CA HIS A 38 0.14 -5.92 2.34
C HIS A 38 0.21 -5.12 3.65
N LEU A 39 0.32 -3.80 3.54
CA LEU A 39 0.47 -2.91 4.70
C LEU A 39 -0.85 -2.41 5.23
N GLY A 40 -1.92 -2.56 4.45
CA GLY A 40 -3.25 -2.07 4.76
C GLY A 40 -3.77 -1.09 3.70
N ARG A 41 -4.78 -0.32 4.07
CA ARG A 41 -5.56 0.53 3.17
C ARG A 41 -5.86 1.88 3.79
N LEU A 42 -5.69 2.93 2.99
CA LEU A 42 -6.11 4.27 3.31
C LEU A 42 -7.40 4.60 2.54
N PRO A 43 -8.32 5.41 3.10
CA PRO A 43 -9.38 6.01 2.32
C PRO A 43 -8.81 7.07 1.36
N VAL A 44 -9.62 7.49 0.37
CA VAL A 44 -9.33 8.74 -0.35
C VAL A 44 -9.55 9.90 0.62
N LEU A 45 -8.53 10.73 0.82
CA LEU A 45 -8.58 11.86 1.74
C LEU A 45 -8.93 13.14 0.98
N ASP A 46 -10.00 13.79 1.42
CA ASP A 46 -10.43 15.10 0.92
C ASP A 46 -10.91 15.97 2.10
N PRO A 47 -10.09 16.91 2.60
CA PRO A 47 -8.77 17.29 2.10
C PRO A 47 -7.63 16.34 2.56
N LEU A 48 -6.56 16.28 1.75
CA LEU A 48 -5.31 15.63 2.12
C LEU A 48 -4.45 16.58 2.97
N GLU A 49 -4.58 16.46 4.29
CA GLU A 49 -3.87 17.26 5.28
C GLU A 49 -3.00 16.39 6.19
N PRO A 50 -1.96 16.95 6.85
CA PRO A 50 -1.12 16.18 7.75
C PRO A 50 -1.89 15.44 8.84
N ALA A 51 -2.90 16.09 9.44
CA ALA A 51 -3.72 15.50 10.50
C ALA A 51 -4.63 14.37 9.99
N THR A 52 -5.24 14.55 8.80
CA THR A 52 -6.12 13.52 8.21
C THR A 52 -5.30 12.31 7.76
N LEU A 53 -4.11 12.54 7.19
CA LEU A 53 -3.18 11.48 6.81
C LEU A 53 -2.67 10.68 8.01
N ALA A 54 -2.23 11.36 9.08
CA ALA A 54 -1.73 10.68 10.29
C ALA A 54 -2.78 9.76 10.91
N ARG A 55 -4.03 10.23 11.00
CA ARG A 55 -5.16 9.43 11.48
C ARG A 55 -5.44 8.22 10.59
N ALA A 56 -5.40 8.41 9.27
CA ALA A 56 -5.62 7.33 8.33
C ALA A 56 -4.53 6.24 8.41
N PHE A 57 -3.26 6.63 8.56
CA PHE A 57 -2.16 5.69 8.78
C PHE A 57 -2.33 4.90 10.08
N ALA A 58 -2.65 5.57 11.19
CA ALA A 58 -2.86 4.89 12.48
C ALA A 58 -4.03 3.89 12.46
N ALA A 59 -5.06 4.15 11.66
CA ALA A 59 -6.24 3.28 11.56
C ALA A 59 -6.10 2.16 10.52
N GLY A 60 -5.38 2.43 9.42
CA GLY A 60 -5.44 1.63 8.20
C GLY A 60 -4.13 0.96 7.80
N ILE A 61 -3.01 1.27 8.45
CA ILE A 61 -1.68 0.78 8.07
C ILE A 61 -0.98 0.09 9.24
N SER A 62 -0.50 -1.14 9.01
CA SER A 62 0.44 -1.83 9.88
C SER A 62 1.86 -1.44 9.44
N LEU A 63 2.55 -0.65 10.28
CA LEU A 63 3.98 -0.34 10.17
C LEU A 63 4.86 -1.28 11.01
#